data_AF-A0A9W7CPX7-F1
#
_entry.id   AF-A0A9W7CPX7-F1
#
_cell.length_a   1.000
_cell.length_b   1.000
_cell.length_c   1.000
_cell.angle_alpha   90.00
_cell.angle_beta   90.00
_cell.angle_gamma   90.00
#
_symmetry.space_group_name_H-M   'P 1'
#
loop_
_entity.id
_entity.type
_entity.pdbx_description
1 polymer ?
#
loop_
_entity_poly.entity_id
_entity_poly.type
_entity_poly.pdbx_seq_one_letter_code
_entity_poly.pdbx_strand_id
1 'polypeptide(L)'
;MPSSIKPTNKQRQHERAAAKARVVRAYKDGEDWREVAAHNDVPYSTARRAVLNADGDPKTHGGVRGARVKMTVEVMGKLEEYLDEDCRHTCELMRDRLRSDLDVTVSTSSVHRALQGMVYSLKKLRIEKITMNNTVNKDKRKEFVEKLEKHMSRGDMVVFQEETDFNMYLSRNEGYLRVGERATVALTSSQGAYLHVQGGVSSVSWPPQTRLSS
;
A
#
# COMPACT_ATOMS: atom_id res chain seq x y z
N MET A 1 1.03 -21.18 -44.38
CA MET A 1 0.12 -21.88 -43.45
C MET A 1 0.23 -21.18 -42.09
N PRO A 2 -0.77 -20.40 -41.65
CA PRO A 2 -0.72 -19.84 -40.30
C PRO A 2 -0.78 -20.99 -39.29
N SER A 3 0.16 -21.01 -38.35
CA SER A 3 0.28 -22.07 -37.35
C SER A 3 -0.95 -22.07 -36.43
N SER A 4 -1.49 -23.25 -36.16
CA SER A 4 -2.63 -23.42 -35.25
C SER A 4 -2.26 -22.91 -33.85
N ILE A 5 -2.97 -21.88 -33.39
CA ILE A 5 -2.77 -21.27 -32.07
C ILE A 5 -3.12 -22.33 -31.02
N LYS A 6 -2.12 -22.77 -30.24
CA LYS A 6 -2.34 -23.76 -29.18
C LYS A 6 -3.30 -23.18 -28.12
N PRO A 7 -4.32 -23.93 -27.69
CA PRO A 7 -5.27 -23.44 -26.69
C PRO A 7 -4.58 -23.20 -25.36
N THR A 8 -4.95 -22.08 -24.72
CA THR A 8 -4.47 -21.69 -23.38
C THR A 8 -4.91 -22.70 -22.31
N ASN A 9 -4.24 -22.72 -21.16
CA ASN A 9 -4.59 -23.63 -20.06
C ASN A 9 -6.05 -23.45 -19.58
N LYS A 10 -6.57 -22.21 -19.59
CA LYS A 10 -7.97 -21.94 -19.23
C LYS A 10 -8.95 -22.57 -20.22
N GLN A 11 -8.67 -22.46 -21.52
CA GLN A 11 -9.50 -23.08 -22.57
C GLN A 11 -9.52 -24.61 -22.44
N ARG A 12 -8.35 -25.22 -22.26
CA ARG A 12 -8.24 -26.68 -22.05
C ARG A 12 -8.99 -27.14 -20.80
N GLN A 13 -8.95 -26.36 -19.72
CA GLN A 13 -9.68 -26.67 -18.50
C GLN A 13 -11.19 -26.57 -18.71
N HIS A 14 -11.65 -25.55 -19.43
CA HIS A 14 -13.06 -25.38 -19.79
C HIS A 14 -13.56 -26.53 -20.67
N GLU A 15 -12.84 -26.90 -21.72
CA GLU A 15 -13.17 -28.02 -22.60
C GLU A 15 -13.25 -29.34 -21.83
N ARG A 16 -12.29 -29.61 -20.93
CA ARG A 16 -12.32 -30.79 -20.06
C ARG A 16 -13.51 -30.81 -19.11
N ALA A 17 -13.92 -29.65 -18.60
CA ALA A 17 -15.11 -29.56 -17.76
C ALA A 17 -16.38 -29.81 -18.57
N ALA A 18 -16.49 -29.24 -19.78
CA ALA A 18 -17.60 -29.46 -20.69
C ALA A 18 -17.72 -30.93 -21.13
N ALA A 19 -16.60 -31.58 -21.44
CA ALA A 19 -16.55 -33.00 -21.78
C ALA A 19 -17.09 -33.87 -20.63
N LYS A 20 -16.69 -33.60 -19.38
CA LYS A 20 -17.25 -34.29 -18.20
C LYS A 20 -18.75 -34.02 -18.02
N ALA A 21 -19.20 -32.79 -18.27
CA ALA A 21 -20.61 -32.44 -18.16
C ALA A 21 -21.48 -33.19 -19.19
N ARG A 22 -20.98 -33.39 -20.42
CA ARG A 22 -21.66 -34.20 -21.44
C ARG A 22 -21.82 -35.66 -21.01
N VAL A 23 -20.77 -36.26 -20.44
CA VAL A 23 -20.81 -37.62 -19.90
C VAL A 23 -21.82 -37.73 -18.74
N VAL A 24 -21.82 -36.76 -17.83
CA VAL A 24 -22.78 -36.73 -16.71
C VAL A 24 -24.21 -36.55 -17.21
N ARG A 25 -24.43 -35.73 -18.24
CA ARG A 25 -25.75 -35.55 -18.86
C ARG A 25 -26.27 -36.84 -19.49
N ALA A 26 -25.46 -37.51 -20.30
CA ALA A 26 -25.81 -38.81 -20.88
C ALA A 26 -26.19 -39.84 -19.81
N TYR A 27 -25.48 -39.86 -18.68
CA TYR A 27 -25.83 -40.71 -17.54
C TYR A 27 -27.20 -40.37 -16.94
N LYS A 28 -27.52 -39.08 -16.77
CA LYS A 28 -28.82 -38.63 -16.24
C LYS A 28 -29.98 -38.89 -17.20
N ASP A 29 -29.71 -38.84 -18.49
CA ASP A 29 -30.68 -39.10 -19.57
C ASP A 29 -30.86 -40.61 -19.83
N GLY A 30 -30.11 -41.48 -19.14
CA GLY A 30 -30.19 -42.95 -19.25
C GLY A 30 -29.47 -43.54 -20.47
N GLU A 31 -28.64 -42.74 -21.15
CA GLU A 31 -27.87 -43.13 -22.33
C GLU A 31 -26.54 -43.83 -21.95
N ASP A 32 -25.85 -44.42 -22.94
CA ASP A 32 -24.52 -44.98 -22.73
C ASP A 32 -23.44 -43.89 -22.58
N TRP A 33 -23.28 -43.42 -21.35
CA TRP A 33 -22.26 -42.44 -20.97
C TRP A 33 -20.83 -42.91 -21.27
N ARG A 34 -20.55 -44.20 -21.45
CA ARG A 34 -19.20 -44.70 -21.78
C ARG A 34 -18.83 -44.41 -23.22
N GLU A 35 -19.79 -44.54 -24.13
CA GLU A 35 -19.64 -44.18 -25.54
C GLU A 35 -19.46 -42.66 -25.68
N VAL A 36 -20.27 -41.88 -24.96
CA VAL A 36 -20.11 -40.42 -24.88
C VAL A 36 -18.74 -40.04 -24.32
N ALA A 37 -18.20 -40.78 -23.35
CA ALA A 37 -16.86 -40.54 -22.82
C ALA A 37 -15.77 -40.80 -23.87
N ALA A 38 -15.89 -41.87 -24.66
CA ALA A 38 -14.96 -42.18 -25.74
C ALA A 38 -14.96 -41.10 -26.85
N HIS A 39 -16.14 -40.63 -27.25
CA HIS A 39 -16.28 -39.54 -28.24
C HIS A 39 -15.76 -38.18 -27.76
N ASN A 40 -15.61 -38.00 -26.44
CA ASN A 40 -15.15 -36.76 -25.83
C ASN A 40 -13.72 -36.85 -25.26
N ASP A 41 -12.99 -37.91 -25.60
CA ASP A 41 -11.62 -38.18 -25.12
C ASP A 41 -11.50 -38.14 -23.58
N VAL A 42 -12.56 -38.58 -22.88
CA VAL A 42 -12.57 -38.67 -21.42
C VAL A 42 -12.18 -40.08 -21.00
N PRO A 43 -11.06 -40.28 -20.26
CA PRO A 43 -10.67 -41.60 -19.80
C PRO A 43 -11.77 -42.24 -18.93
N TYR A 44 -12.00 -43.54 -19.11
CA TYR A 44 -13.05 -44.29 -18.42
C TYR A 44 -13.09 -44.05 -16.89
N SER A 45 -11.93 -44.06 -16.23
CA SER A 45 -11.83 -43.82 -14.78
C SER A 45 -12.32 -42.43 -14.38
N THR A 46 -12.09 -41.43 -15.23
CA THR A 46 -12.53 -40.04 -15.02
C THR A 46 -14.03 -39.91 -15.30
N ALA A 47 -14.52 -40.53 -16.36
CA ALA A 47 -15.95 -40.59 -16.69
C ALA A 47 -16.74 -41.26 -15.57
N ARG A 48 -16.32 -42.45 -15.14
CA ARG A 48 -16.91 -43.17 -14.00
C ARG A 48 -16.92 -42.32 -12.74
N ARG A 49 -15.82 -41.63 -12.43
CA ARG A 49 -15.74 -40.76 -11.25
C ARG A 49 -16.66 -39.54 -11.38
N ALA A 50 -16.82 -38.97 -12.58
CA ALA A 50 -17.73 -37.86 -12.82
C ALA A 50 -19.18 -38.29 -12.61
N VAL A 51 -19.57 -39.45 -13.15
CA VAL A 51 -20.89 -40.07 -12.97
C VAL A 51 -21.16 -40.39 -11.49
N LEU A 52 -20.23 -41.04 -10.79
CA LEU A 52 -20.41 -41.38 -9.37
C LEU A 52 -20.51 -40.16 -8.46
N ASN A 53 -19.94 -39.01 -8.83
CA ASN A 53 -20.10 -37.77 -8.08
C ASN A 53 -21.17 -36.85 -8.68
N ALA A 54 -21.93 -37.28 -9.70
CA ALA A 54 -22.90 -36.43 -10.39
C ALA A 54 -24.10 -36.08 -9.51
N ASP A 55 -24.41 -36.98 -8.57
CA ASP A 55 -25.51 -36.87 -7.61
C ASP A 55 -25.00 -36.58 -6.18
N GLY A 56 -23.69 -36.41 -6.02
CA GLY A 56 -23.07 -36.04 -4.75
C GLY A 56 -22.78 -34.55 -4.67
N ASP A 57 -22.70 -34.03 -3.44
CA ASP A 57 -22.31 -32.65 -3.21
C ASP A 57 -20.91 -32.35 -3.77
N PRO A 58 -20.65 -31.10 -4.19
CA PRO A 58 -19.32 -30.68 -4.59
C PRO A 58 -18.31 -31.01 -3.49
N LYS A 59 -17.23 -31.69 -3.85
CA LYS A 59 -16.16 -32.00 -2.90
C LYS A 59 -15.63 -30.72 -2.30
N THR A 60 -15.48 -30.71 -0.97
CA THR A 60 -14.72 -29.66 -0.30
C THR A 60 -13.31 -29.61 -0.88
N HIS A 61 -12.89 -28.43 -1.29
CA HIS A 61 -11.49 -28.21 -1.66
C HIS A 61 -10.61 -28.55 -0.45
N GLY A 62 -9.43 -29.12 -0.71
CA GLY A 62 -8.59 -29.76 0.30
C GLY A 62 -8.42 -28.95 1.60
N GLY A 63 -8.22 -29.67 2.71
CA GLY A 63 -8.20 -29.06 4.05
C GLY A 63 -6.98 -28.18 4.32
N VAL A 64 -7.21 -27.11 5.09
CA VAL A 64 -6.15 -26.28 5.67
C VAL A 64 -5.41 -27.09 6.73
N ARG A 65 -4.08 -27.09 6.67
CA ARG A 65 -3.24 -27.75 7.68
C ARG A 65 -2.93 -26.75 8.79
N GLY A 66 -3.70 -26.76 9.88
CA GLY A 66 -3.57 -25.83 11.00
C GLY A 66 -2.14 -25.69 11.53
N ALA A 67 -1.41 -26.79 11.70
CA ALA A 67 0.00 -26.80 12.15
C ALA A 67 0.99 -26.06 11.22
N ARG A 68 0.60 -25.75 9.98
CA ARG A 68 1.42 -24.98 9.03
C ARG A 68 1.03 -23.50 8.95
N VAL A 69 -0.05 -23.08 9.61
CA VAL A 69 -0.51 -21.70 9.59
C VAL A 69 0.30 -20.89 10.59
N LYS A 70 1.14 -19.99 10.08
CA LYS A 70 1.93 -19.07 10.91
C LYS A 70 1.21 -17.74 11.17
N MET A 71 0.39 -17.28 10.22
CA MET A 71 -0.42 -16.07 10.39
C MET A 71 -1.72 -16.42 11.13
N THR A 72 -1.60 -16.69 12.43
CA THR A 72 -2.74 -16.93 13.32
C THR A 72 -3.42 -15.62 13.68
N VAL A 73 -4.61 -15.71 14.29
CA VAL A 73 -5.35 -14.53 14.77
C VAL A 73 -4.52 -13.71 15.76
N GLU A 74 -3.76 -14.37 16.64
CA GLU A 74 -2.85 -13.72 17.59
C GLU A 74 -1.74 -12.91 16.89
N VAL A 75 -1.10 -13.52 15.87
CA VAL A 75 -0.07 -12.84 15.08
C VAL A 75 -0.65 -11.64 14.31
N MET A 76 -1.87 -11.78 13.78
CA MET A 76 -2.56 -10.68 13.11
C MET A 76 -2.95 -9.57 14.10
N GLY A 77 -3.34 -9.91 15.33
CA GLY A 77 -3.57 -8.94 16.40
C GLY A 77 -2.32 -8.13 16.74
N LYS A 78 -1.14 -8.77 16.81
CA LYS A 78 0.13 -8.05 17.00
C LYS A 78 0.47 -7.10 15.86
N LEU A 79 0.18 -7.48 14.62
CA LEU A 79 0.37 -6.57 13.49
C LEU A 79 -0.48 -5.31 13.62
N GLU A 80 -1.72 -5.44 14.13
CA GLU A 80 -2.60 -4.30 14.40
C GLU A 80 -2.04 -3.42 15.52
N GLU A 81 -1.62 -4.01 16.64
CA GLU A 81 -0.97 -3.26 17.74
C GLU A 81 0.23 -2.44 17.24
N TYR A 82 1.10 -3.01 16.40
CA TYR A 82 2.24 -2.29 15.85
C TYR A 82 1.83 -1.11 14.94
N LEU A 83 0.73 -1.24 14.20
CA LEU A 83 0.23 -0.18 13.33
C LEU A 83 -0.49 0.92 14.11
N ASP A 84 -1.15 0.57 15.21
CA ASP A 84 -1.75 1.53 16.14
C ASP A 84 -0.67 2.35 16.86
N GLU A 85 0.48 1.74 17.16
CA GLU A 85 1.66 2.46 17.69
C GLU A 85 2.26 3.44 16.67
N ASP A 86 2.55 2.97 15.45
CA ASP A 86 2.99 3.83 14.35
C ASP A 86 2.61 3.21 12.99
N CYS A 87 1.73 3.87 12.25
CA CYS A 87 1.32 3.43 10.92
C CYS A 87 2.48 3.33 9.91
N ARG A 88 3.65 3.95 10.19
CA ARG A 88 4.83 3.98 9.31
C ARG A 88 5.69 2.72 9.37
N HIS A 89 5.36 1.76 10.25
CA HIS A 89 6.09 0.49 10.32
C HIS A 89 6.21 -0.19 8.94
N THR A 90 7.40 -0.68 8.61
CA THR A 90 7.65 -1.45 7.37
C THR A 90 7.28 -2.91 7.60
N CYS A 91 7.02 -3.66 6.51
CA CYS A 91 6.84 -5.11 6.63
C CYS A 91 8.08 -5.82 7.18
N GLU A 92 9.27 -5.26 6.95
CA GLU A 92 10.53 -5.77 7.51
C GLU A 92 10.57 -5.57 9.03
N LEU A 93 10.28 -4.35 9.48
CA LEU A 93 10.25 -4.05 10.91
C LEU A 93 9.16 -4.86 11.62
N MET A 94 7.96 -4.96 11.05
CA MET A 94 6.90 -5.81 11.61
C MET A 94 7.28 -7.29 11.62
N ARG A 95 7.95 -7.81 10.58
CA ARG A 95 8.48 -9.18 10.57
C ARG A 95 9.48 -9.38 11.72
N ASP A 96 10.41 -8.45 11.90
CA ASP A 96 11.46 -8.57 12.91
C ASP A 96 10.87 -8.47 14.33
N ARG A 97 9.86 -7.60 14.53
CA ARG A 97 9.08 -7.54 15.77
C ARG A 97 8.30 -8.83 16.04
N LEU A 98 7.61 -9.38 15.03
CA LEU A 98 6.92 -10.68 15.19
C LEU A 98 7.87 -11.82 15.57
N ARG A 99 9.09 -11.80 15.03
CA ARG A 99 10.14 -12.75 15.41
C ARG A 99 10.61 -12.53 16.85
N SER A 100 10.75 -11.29 17.29
CA SER A 100 11.15 -10.94 18.65
C SER A 100 10.07 -11.28 19.68
N ASP A 101 8.81 -10.92 19.41
CA ASP A 101 7.74 -10.92 20.40
C ASP A 101 7.03 -12.28 20.51
N LEU A 102 6.93 -13.02 19.39
CA LEU A 102 6.18 -14.28 19.31
C LEU A 102 7.01 -15.48 18.79
N ASP A 103 8.31 -15.29 18.51
CA ASP A 103 9.18 -16.28 17.84
C ASP A 103 8.64 -16.76 16.47
N VAL A 104 7.81 -15.94 15.81
CA VAL A 104 7.19 -16.28 14.53
C VAL A 104 8.06 -15.82 13.37
N THR A 105 8.70 -16.79 12.69
CA THR A 105 9.49 -16.51 11.48
C THR A 105 8.63 -16.53 10.22
N VAL A 106 8.41 -15.35 9.62
CA VAL A 106 7.65 -15.14 8.38
C VAL A 106 8.42 -14.29 7.37
N SER A 107 7.97 -14.30 6.11
CA SER A 107 8.49 -13.40 5.07
C SER A 107 7.78 -12.05 5.11
N THR A 108 8.43 -11.00 4.59
CA THR A 108 7.81 -9.68 4.39
C THR A 108 6.56 -9.74 3.51
N SER A 109 6.57 -10.62 2.50
CA SER A 109 5.41 -10.89 1.65
C SER A 109 4.24 -11.53 2.40
N SER A 110 4.50 -12.34 3.42
CA SER A 110 3.45 -12.93 4.27
C SER A 110 2.79 -11.85 5.13
N VAL A 111 3.59 -10.95 5.72
CA VAL A 111 3.09 -9.78 6.45
C VAL A 111 2.24 -8.91 5.53
N HIS A 112 2.73 -8.58 4.33
CA HIS A 112 1.99 -7.78 3.38
C HIS A 112 0.64 -8.41 2.99
N ARG A 113 0.61 -9.72 2.71
CA ARG A 113 -0.64 -10.44 2.39
C ARG A 113 -1.60 -10.48 3.57
N ALA A 114 -1.10 -10.64 4.79
CA ALA A 114 -1.93 -10.61 5.99
C ALA A 114 -2.56 -9.23 6.17
N LEU A 115 -1.79 -8.15 6.02
CA LEU A 115 -2.29 -6.77 6.07
C LEU A 115 -3.36 -6.51 5.00
N GLN A 116 -3.15 -6.99 3.77
CA GLN A 116 -4.17 -6.92 2.72
C GLN A 116 -5.45 -7.67 3.11
N GLY A 117 -5.34 -8.87 3.69
CA GLY A 117 -6.47 -9.64 4.21
C GLY A 117 -7.18 -8.97 5.39
N MET A 118 -6.44 -8.21 6.20
CA MET A 118 -6.94 -7.35 7.28
C MET A 118 -7.47 -6.00 6.80
N VAL A 119 -7.54 -5.78 5.48
CA VAL A 119 -8.08 -4.55 4.89
C VAL A 119 -7.22 -3.32 5.22
N TYR A 120 -5.91 -3.51 5.41
CA TYR A 120 -4.93 -2.44 5.45
C TYR A 120 -4.32 -2.22 4.06
N SER A 121 -4.10 -0.94 3.71
CA SER A 121 -3.41 -0.54 2.49
C SER A 121 -2.32 0.48 2.79
N LEU A 122 -1.24 0.40 2.02
CA LEU A 122 -0.15 1.36 2.10
C LEU A 122 -0.58 2.65 1.41
N LYS A 123 -0.50 3.78 2.11
CA LYS A 123 -0.94 5.10 1.63
C LYS A 123 0.13 6.15 1.88
N LYS A 124 0.14 7.17 1.02
CA LYS A 124 0.96 8.37 1.20
C LYS A 124 0.37 9.22 2.35
N LEU A 125 1.18 9.52 3.34
CA LEU A 125 0.81 10.27 4.53
C LEU A 125 0.81 11.77 4.22
N ARG A 126 -0.23 12.47 4.70
CA ARG A 126 -0.24 13.93 4.79
C ARG A 126 0.29 14.33 6.16
N ILE A 127 1.44 14.98 6.18
CA ILE A 127 2.08 15.45 7.41
C ILE A 127 1.54 16.84 7.74
N GLU A 128 0.93 16.98 8.91
CA GLU A 128 0.42 18.26 9.39
C GLU A 128 1.30 18.79 10.52
N LYS A 129 1.87 19.98 10.32
CA LYS A 129 2.67 20.68 11.34
C LYS A 129 1.72 21.38 12.31
N ILE A 130 1.45 20.74 13.45
CA ILE A 130 0.46 21.19 14.44
C ILE A 130 0.79 22.60 14.97
N THR A 131 2.06 22.86 15.27
CA THR A 131 2.54 24.14 15.83
C THR A 131 2.40 25.30 14.83
N MET A 132 2.54 25.02 13.53
CA MET A 132 2.55 26.04 12.48
C MET A 132 1.15 26.55 12.11
N ASN A 133 0.10 25.76 12.36
CA ASN A 133 -1.27 26.04 11.95
C ASN A 133 -2.21 26.52 13.08
N ASN A 134 -1.66 26.86 14.25
CA ASN A 134 -2.43 27.45 15.35
C ASN A 134 -3.08 28.78 14.91
N THR A 135 -4.31 29.06 15.37
CA THR A 135 -5.05 30.30 15.09
C THR A 135 -4.23 31.53 15.47
N VAL A 136 -3.59 31.51 16.64
CA VAL A 136 -2.71 32.59 17.10
C VAL A 136 -1.58 32.90 16.11
N ASN A 137 -0.99 31.85 15.51
CA ASN A 137 0.09 32.02 14.54
C ASN A 137 -0.42 32.51 13.18
N LYS A 138 -1.67 32.17 12.82
CA LYS A 138 -2.32 32.71 11.62
C LYS A 138 -2.61 34.20 11.77
N ASP A 139 -3.08 34.62 12.93
CA ASP A 139 -3.38 36.04 13.20
C ASP A 139 -2.11 36.88 13.18
N LYS A 140 -1.04 36.41 13.83
CA LYS A 140 0.28 37.08 13.78
C LYS A 140 0.83 37.22 12.36
N ARG A 141 0.65 36.21 11.51
CA ARG A 141 1.07 36.27 10.10
C ARG A 141 0.28 37.31 9.32
N LYS A 142 -1.03 37.42 9.58
CA LYS A 142 -1.89 38.41 8.94
C LYS A 142 -1.46 39.84 9.32
N GLU A 143 -1.29 40.11 10.61
CA GLU A 143 -0.85 41.42 11.08
C GLU A 143 0.54 41.82 10.54
N PHE A 144 1.45 40.86 10.41
CA PHE A 144 2.76 41.11 9.83
C PHE A 144 2.66 41.52 8.35
N VAL A 145 1.85 40.82 7.56
CA VAL A 145 1.65 41.13 6.14
C VAL A 145 1.03 42.52 5.97
N GLU A 146 0.02 42.87 6.76
CA GLU A 146 -0.60 44.21 6.70
C GLU A 146 0.40 45.34 7.02
N LYS A 147 1.29 45.13 7.99
CA LYS A 147 2.37 46.09 8.31
C LYS A 147 3.41 46.18 7.19
N LEU A 148 3.80 45.04 6.62
CA LEU A 148 4.75 44.98 5.51
C LEU A 148 4.22 45.71 4.28
N GLU A 149 2.97 45.51 3.92
CA GLU A 149 2.30 46.21 2.80
C GLU A 149 2.31 47.73 2.99
N LYS A 150 2.06 48.20 4.22
CA LYS A 150 2.14 49.62 4.55
C LYS A 150 3.55 50.19 4.31
N HIS A 151 4.60 49.48 4.72
CA HIS A 151 5.99 49.89 4.48
C HIS A 151 6.37 49.88 2.99
N MET A 152 5.91 48.88 2.25
CA MET A 152 6.08 48.82 0.79
C MET A 152 5.39 50.00 0.09
N SER A 153 4.17 50.37 0.52
CA SER A 153 3.44 51.51 -0.05
C SER A 153 4.10 52.88 0.21
N ARG A 154 4.91 52.97 1.29
CA ARG A 154 5.67 54.18 1.64
C ARG A 154 6.97 54.32 0.84
N GLY A 155 7.38 53.27 0.12
CA GLY A 155 8.63 53.25 -0.65
C GLY A 155 9.87 52.95 0.20
N ASP A 156 9.71 52.37 1.39
CA ASP A 156 10.84 51.98 2.24
C ASP A 156 11.64 50.84 1.59
N MET A 157 12.96 50.86 1.72
CA MET A 157 13.80 49.74 1.28
C MET A 157 13.57 48.53 2.20
N VAL A 158 13.01 47.46 1.65
CA VAL A 158 12.79 46.20 2.36
C VAL A 158 13.95 45.25 2.07
N VAL A 159 14.69 44.88 3.12
CA VAL A 159 15.70 43.82 3.06
C VAL A 159 15.14 42.59 3.75
N PHE A 160 15.10 41.46 3.04
CA PHE A 160 14.70 40.19 3.63
C PHE A 160 15.95 39.51 4.16
N GLN A 161 16.06 39.46 5.49
CA GLN A 161 17.02 38.63 6.19
C GLN A 161 16.26 37.45 6.76
N GLU A 162 16.62 36.25 6.30
CA GLU A 162 16.04 35.02 6.82
C GLU A 162 17.16 34.13 7.36
N GLU A 163 16.87 33.54 8.50
CA GLU A 163 17.65 32.49 9.12
C GLU A 163 16.83 31.22 8.97
N THR A 164 17.28 30.31 8.10
CA THR A 164 16.57 29.06 7.84
C THR A 164 17.31 27.92 8.51
N ASP A 165 16.66 27.35 9.53
CA ASP A 165 17.09 26.10 10.13
C ASP A 165 16.54 24.93 9.30
N PHE A 166 17.41 24.29 8.53
CA PHE A 166 17.08 23.04 7.86
C PHE A 166 17.14 21.90 8.87
N ASN A 167 15.98 21.49 9.35
CA ASN A 167 15.86 20.27 10.14
C ASN A 167 16.24 19.06 9.27
N MET A 168 17.31 18.35 9.64
CA MET A 168 17.77 17.13 8.96
C MET A 168 16.92 15.91 9.35
N TYR A 169 15.62 16.09 9.55
CA TYR A 169 14.69 15.03 9.90
C TYR A 169 14.20 14.32 8.64
N LEU A 170 14.62 13.06 8.48
CA LEU A 170 14.07 12.15 7.48
C LEU A 170 12.96 11.32 8.11
N SER A 171 11.80 11.30 7.46
CA SER A 171 10.70 10.41 7.85
C SER A 171 10.08 9.73 6.66
N ARG A 172 9.47 8.58 6.93
CA ARG A 172 8.75 7.83 5.91
C ARG A 172 7.44 8.55 5.57
N ASN A 173 7.23 8.79 4.28
CA ASN A 173 6.04 9.45 3.75
C ASN A 173 4.87 8.49 3.49
N GLU A 174 5.01 7.22 3.86
CA GLU A 174 4.03 6.18 3.62
C GLU A 174 3.78 5.38 4.89
N GLY A 175 2.53 4.99 5.09
CA GLY A 175 2.10 4.17 6.22
C GLY A 175 0.93 3.28 5.85
N TYR A 176 0.72 2.22 6.64
CA TYR A 176 -0.42 1.32 6.53
C TYR A 176 -1.61 1.88 7.30
N LEU A 177 -2.74 1.98 6.62
CA LEU A 177 -4.00 2.43 7.21
C LEU A 177 -5.14 1.59 6.67
N ARG A 178 -6.24 1.51 7.43
CA ARG A 178 -7.43 0.79 6.99
C ARG A 178 -7.97 1.40 5.70
N VAL A 179 -8.44 0.54 4.79
CA VAL A 179 -9.08 0.98 3.54
C VAL A 179 -10.30 1.84 3.90
N GLY A 180 -10.44 3.01 3.28
CA GLY A 180 -11.49 3.99 3.60
C GLY A 180 -11.05 5.16 4.49
N GLU A 181 -9.99 5.01 5.29
CA GLU A 181 -9.51 6.10 6.16
C GLU A 181 -8.54 7.06 5.46
N ARG A 182 -8.53 8.32 5.90
CA ARG A 182 -7.60 9.34 5.37
C ARG A 182 -6.29 9.32 6.14
N ALA A 183 -5.18 9.28 5.40
CA ALA A 183 -3.84 9.24 5.95
C ALA A 183 -3.33 10.61 6.41
N THR A 184 -3.55 10.94 7.67
CA THR A 184 -3.05 12.18 8.29
C THR A 184 -2.20 11.84 9.50
N VAL A 185 -0.96 12.30 9.52
CA VAL A 185 -0.06 12.14 10.67
C VAL A 185 0.32 13.52 11.16
N ALA A 186 0.06 13.74 12.45
CA ALA A 186 0.35 15.00 13.11
C ALA A 186 1.84 14.98 13.52
N LEU A 187 2.63 15.92 13.00
CA LEU A 187 4.05 16.02 13.32
C LEU A 187 4.23 16.91 14.54
N THR A 188 4.72 16.33 15.63
CA THR A 188 5.22 17.07 16.80
C THR A 188 6.59 17.68 16.48
N SER A 189 6.95 18.75 17.18
CA SER A 189 8.25 19.41 16.97
C SER A 189 9.40 18.43 17.25
N SER A 190 10.16 18.09 16.22
CA SER A 190 11.33 17.21 16.37
C SER A 190 12.53 18.02 16.87
N GLN A 191 13.17 17.60 17.95
CA GLN A 191 14.46 18.14 18.42
C GLN A 191 15.63 17.49 17.66
N GLY A 192 15.59 17.53 16.33
CA GLY A 192 16.60 16.93 15.46
C GLY A 192 17.86 17.79 15.30
N ALA A 193 18.86 17.27 14.61
CA ALA A 193 20.00 18.07 14.18
C ALA A 193 19.56 19.09 13.11
N TYR A 194 20.05 20.33 13.24
CA TYR A 194 19.73 21.42 12.34
C TYR A 194 20.97 21.83 11.55
N LEU A 195 20.79 22.02 10.24
CA LEU A 195 21.74 22.76 9.43
C LEU A 195 21.30 24.22 9.41
N HIS A 196 22.17 25.08 9.92
CA HIS A 196 21.92 26.50 10.07
C HIS A 196 22.43 27.26 8.86
N VAL A 197 21.56 27.98 8.15
CA VAL A 197 21.92 28.77 6.97
C VAL A 197 21.42 30.20 7.16
N GLN A 198 22.35 31.15 7.03
CA GLN A 198 22.05 32.57 7.03
C GLN A 198 22.22 33.14 5.63
N GLY A 199 21.21 33.87 5.15
CA GLY A 199 21.22 34.49 3.84
C GLY A 199 20.45 35.81 3.85
N GLY A 200 20.93 36.78 3.07
CA GLY A 200 20.25 38.05 2.85
C GLY A 200 20.00 38.26 1.38
N VAL A 201 18.79 38.67 1.01
CA VAL A 201 18.44 39.04 -0.36
C VAL A 201 17.82 40.44 -0.34
N SER A 202 18.33 41.32 -1.20
CA SER A 202 17.74 42.62 -1.46
C SER A 202 17.27 42.70 -2.91
N SER A 203 16.23 43.48 -3.16
CA SER A 203 15.66 43.71 -4.50
C SER A 203 16.47 44.71 -5.35
N VAL A 204 17.56 45.25 -4.81
CA VAL A 204 18.34 46.32 -5.44
C VAL A 204 19.51 45.71 -6.20
N SER A 205 19.52 45.84 -7.52
CA SER A 205 20.73 45.57 -8.31
C SER A 205 21.84 46.53 -7.85
N TRP A 206 22.92 45.98 -7.31
CA TRP A 206 24.10 46.75 -6.95
C TRP A 206 24.58 47.56 -8.17
N PRO A 207 24.63 48.91 -8.14
CA PRO A 207 25.20 49.64 -9.26
C PRO A 207 26.71 49.34 -9.30
N PRO A 208 27.31 49.15 -10.49
CA PRO A 208 28.75 48.94 -10.59
C PRO A 208 29.47 50.14 -9.99
N GLN A 209 30.26 49.88 -8.96
CA GLN A 209 31.00 50.90 -8.23
C GLN A 209 32.19 51.34 -9.10
N THR A 210 31.97 52.25 -10.05
CA THR A 210 33.08 52.95 -10.71
C THR A 210 33.69 53.91 -9.71
N ARG A 211 34.78 53.47 -9.07
CA ARG A 211 35.75 54.34 -8.41
C ARG A 211 36.36 55.24 -9.49
N LEU A 212 35.95 56.49 -9.53
CA LEU A 212 36.76 57.57 -10.10
C LEU A 212 37.55 58.18 -8.95
N SER A 213 38.81 57.79 -8.86
CA SER A 213 39.82 58.55 -8.13
C SER A 213 40.11 59.85 -8.90
N SER A 214 40.00 60.98 -8.22
CA SER A 214 40.67 62.23 -8.56
C SER A 214 41.51 62.66 -7.37
#